data_AF-A0A6L5NYP0-F1
#
_entry.id   AF-A0A6L5NYP0-F1
#
_cell.length_a   1.000
_cell.length_b   1.000
_cell.length_c   1.000
_cell.angle_alpha   90.00
_cell.angle_beta   90.00
_cell.angle_gamma   90.00
#
_symmetry.space_group_name_H-M   'P 1'
#
loop_
_entity.id
_entity.type
_entity.pdbx_description
1 polymer ?
#
loop_
_entity_poly.entity_id
_entity_poly.type
_entity_poly.pdbx_seq_one_letter_code
_entity_poly.pdbx_strand_id
1 'polypeptide(L)'
;MAANWPRVVILIAASWLSLPAIAQPKWVAVDTKPVVICPVTELVACLNVIPANLRPLAALQPQTIRHNLGLKTAMVLHIGQSELFGMVVFNQQQSREKSVVMIDSITYQLPLLQQTQLSIWHELGHLHNIDLQGSVLPTHLSAYQHEWLADMYLYWRLAQLENGEQLVWQQLHRRNLALINHRDNIGHWSAPQLQRLLALFPSEKMQTYTSYAQFVADAYPQMPNWNDSDLAEFASLVQRTFADPLAMPLPRYLFWRQPVLISVLTPTLNTLMGEGHTRQWLAQQFATPEQHKSL
;
A
#
# COMPACT_ATOMS: atom_id res chain seq x y z
N MET A 1 21.54 -41.00 1.17
CA MET A 1 21.69 -40.56 2.58
C MET A 1 21.27 -39.10 2.64
N ALA A 2 20.08 -38.85 3.19
CA ALA A 2 19.48 -37.52 3.24
C ALA A 2 20.10 -36.72 4.39
N ALA A 3 20.73 -35.58 4.08
CA ALA A 3 21.24 -34.66 5.07
C ALA A 3 20.08 -33.80 5.60
N ASN A 4 19.64 -34.11 6.82
CA ASN A 4 18.72 -33.29 7.60
C ASN A 4 19.45 -32.02 8.04
N TRP A 5 19.11 -30.88 7.44
CA TRP A 5 19.50 -29.57 7.94
C TRP A 5 18.46 -29.10 8.96
N PRO A 6 18.85 -28.68 10.17
CA PRO A 6 17.90 -28.17 11.15
C PRO A 6 17.33 -26.84 10.64
N ARG A 7 16.00 -26.75 10.62
CA ARG A 7 15.27 -25.50 10.43
C ARG A 7 15.60 -24.58 11.61
N VAL A 8 16.55 -23.68 11.43
CA VAL A 8 16.78 -22.58 12.36
C VAL A 8 15.59 -21.63 12.23
N VAL A 9 14.62 -21.78 13.12
CA VAL A 9 13.59 -20.77 13.35
C VAL A 9 14.27 -19.64 14.11
N ILE A 10 14.65 -18.58 13.40
CA ILE A 10 15.09 -17.35 14.05
C ILE A 10 13.83 -16.70 14.63
N LEU A 11 13.56 -16.98 15.91
CA LEU A 11 12.64 -16.18 16.72
C LEU A 11 13.36 -14.86 17.05
N ILE A 12 13.21 -13.85 16.17
CA ILE A 12 13.46 -12.47 16.58
C ILE A 12 12.32 -12.13 17.54
N ALA A 13 12.62 -12.20 18.84
CA ALA A 13 11.80 -11.57 19.87
C ALA A 13 11.93 -10.05 19.68
N ALA A 14 11.19 -9.50 18.74
CA ALA A 14 10.97 -8.07 18.68
C ALA A 14 10.11 -7.71 19.88
N SER A 15 10.70 -6.98 20.82
CA SER A 15 10.00 -6.30 21.90
C SER A 15 9.13 -5.23 21.27
N TRP A 16 7.96 -5.61 20.76
CA TRP A 16 7.00 -4.69 20.17
C TRP A 16 6.51 -3.76 21.27
N LEU A 17 6.90 -2.49 21.19
CA LEU A 17 6.19 -1.42 21.84
C LEU A 17 4.73 -1.48 21.36
N SER A 18 3.87 -2.10 22.15
CA SER A 18 2.42 -2.01 21.99
C SER A 18 2.06 -0.53 22.08
N LEU A 19 1.78 0.10 20.93
CA LEU A 19 1.27 1.46 20.94
C LEU A 19 -0.05 1.48 21.75
N PRO A 20 -0.23 2.47 22.65
CA PRO A 20 -1.50 2.60 23.35
C PRO A 20 -2.62 2.74 22.33
N ALA A 21 -3.74 2.05 22.57
CA ALA A 21 -4.93 2.21 21.77
C ALA A 21 -5.30 3.70 21.71
N ILE A 22 -5.34 4.27 20.50
CA ILE A 22 -5.85 5.64 20.31
C ILE A 22 -7.34 5.55 20.61
N ALA A 23 -7.71 5.85 21.85
CA ALA A 23 -9.07 5.80 22.36
C ALA A 23 -9.74 7.18 22.38
N GLN A 24 -9.10 8.21 21.80
CA GLN A 24 -9.55 9.60 21.82
C GLN A 24 -9.24 10.27 20.47
N PRO A 25 -10.03 11.29 20.07
CA PRO A 25 -9.70 12.11 18.90
C PRO A 25 -8.28 12.68 19.03
N LYS A 26 -7.48 12.51 17.98
CA LYS A 26 -6.14 13.07 17.92
C LYS A 26 -6.06 14.12 16.82
N TRP A 27 -5.76 15.36 17.21
CA TRP A 27 -5.42 16.41 16.26
C TRP A 27 -3.99 16.23 15.77
N VAL A 28 -3.82 16.30 14.46
CA VAL A 28 -2.53 16.37 13.77
C VAL A 28 -2.58 17.49 12.74
N ALA A 29 -1.45 17.78 12.12
CA ALA A 29 -1.39 18.75 11.04
C ALA A 29 -0.93 18.08 9.74
N VAL A 30 -1.54 18.50 8.64
CA VAL A 30 -1.02 18.33 7.29
C VAL A 30 -0.44 19.68 6.92
N ASP A 31 0.89 19.76 6.93
CA ASP A 31 1.61 21.04 6.97
C ASP A 31 1.12 21.91 8.15
N THR A 32 0.43 23.02 7.88
CA THR A 32 -0.14 23.93 8.88
C THR A 32 -1.65 23.73 9.08
N LYS A 33 -2.25 22.79 8.34
CA LYS A 33 -3.71 22.61 8.28
C LYS A 33 -4.19 21.51 9.23
N PRO A 34 -5.23 21.78 10.04
CA PRO A 34 -5.65 20.86 11.10
C PRO A 34 -6.40 19.64 10.56
N VAL A 35 -6.05 18.46 11.06
CA VAL A 35 -6.67 17.18 10.71
C VAL A 35 -6.99 16.39 11.98
N VAL A 36 -8.15 15.73 12.01
CA VAL A 36 -8.56 14.86 13.14
C VAL A 36 -8.41 13.40 12.76
N ILE A 37 -7.75 12.60 13.59
CA ILE A 37 -7.69 11.15 13.49
C ILE A 37 -8.63 10.55 14.53
N CYS A 38 -9.52 9.65 14.09
CA CYS A 38 -10.64 9.16 14.88
C CYS A 38 -10.87 7.66 14.76
N PRO A 39 -10.87 6.91 15.88
CA PRO A 39 -11.35 5.54 15.85
C PRO A 39 -12.87 5.55 15.64
N VAL A 40 -13.38 4.67 14.79
CA VAL A 40 -14.83 4.60 14.48
C VAL A 40 -15.69 4.30 15.71
N THR A 41 -15.12 3.61 16.71
CA THR A 41 -15.79 3.31 17.99
C THR A 41 -16.10 4.58 18.79
N GLU A 42 -15.28 5.63 18.66
CA GLU A 42 -15.44 6.92 19.35
C GLU A 42 -15.96 8.02 18.43
N LEU A 43 -16.57 7.65 17.29
CA LEU A 43 -16.93 8.60 16.24
C LEU A 43 -17.78 9.77 16.75
N VAL A 44 -18.73 9.52 17.65
CA VAL A 44 -19.58 10.58 18.22
C VAL A 44 -18.77 11.56 19.07
N ALA A 45 -17.88 11.06 19.93
CA ALA A 45 -16.99 11.90 20.74
C ALA A 45 -16.04 12.72 19.85
N CYS A 46 -15.53 12.11 18.79
CA CYS A 46 -14.75 12.77 17.75
C CYS A 46 -15.49 13.92 17.07
N LEU A 47 -16.72 13.71 16.64
CA LEU A 47 -17.52 14.75 15.98
C LEU A 47 -17.87 15.90 16.94
N ASN A 48 -17.89 15.64 18.26
CA ASN A 48 -18.10 16.66 19.28
C ASN A 48 -16.90 17.59 19.50
N VAL A 49 -15.69 17.23 19.05
CA VAL A 49 -14.53 18.14 19.10
C VAL A 49 -14.37 18.98 17.83
N ILE A 50 -15.09 18.65 16.76
CA ILE A 50 -15.10 19.42 15.51
C ILE A 50 -15.80 20.78 15.75
N PRO A 51 -15.34 21.88 15.11
CA PRO A 51 -16.01 23.18 15.15
C PRO A 51 -17.52 23.09 14.84
N ALA A 52 -18.35 23.76 15.65
CA ALA A 52 -19.81 23.62 15.60
C ALA A 52 -20.41 24.01 14.24
N ASN A 53 -19.80 24.97 13.54
CA ASN A 53 -20.17 25.40 12.19
C ASN A 53 -19.99 24.29 11.13
N LEU A 54 -19.10 23.32 11.36
CA LEU A 54 -18.80 22.25 10.40
C LEU A 54 -19.61 20.97 10.65
N ARG A 55 -20.10 20.75 11.87
CA ARG A 55 -20.87 19.54 12.23
C ARG A 55 -22.11 19.26 11.37
N PRO A 56 -22.83 20.26 10.82
CA PRO A 56 -23.97 20.01 9.94
C PRO A 56 -23.59 19.45 8.56
N LEU A 57 -22.32 19.46 8.16
CA LEU A 57 -21.89 18.94 6.85
C LEU A 57 -22.32 17.47 6.70
N ALA A 58 -22.90 17.13 5.55
CA ALA A 58 -23.40 15.78 5.27
C ALA A 58 -22.30 14.70 5.36
N ALA A 59 -21.08 15.06 4.95
CA ALA A 59 -19.90 14.20 5.03
C ALA A 59 -19.47 13.88 6.47
N LEU A 60 -19.86 14.71 7.45
CA LEU A 60 -19.53 14.54 8.87
C LEU A 60 -20.65 13.88 9.68
N GLN A 61 -21.73 13.44 9.02
CA GLN A 61 -22.79 12.72 9.73
C GLN A 61 -22.33 11.30 10.11
N PRO A 62 -22.56 10.84 11.36
CA PRO A 62 -22.08 9.54 11.82
C PRO A 62 -22.50 8.37 10.93
N GLN A 63 -23.73 8.40 10.41
CA GLN A 63 -24.28 7.37 9.54
C GLN A 63 -23.58 7.35 8.19
N THR A 64 -23.35 8.52 7.59
CA THR A 64 -22.61 8.68 6.33
C THR A 64 -21.18 8.15 6.48
N ILE A 65 -20.49 8.52 7.56
CA ILE A 65 -19.12 8.06 7.83
C ILE A 65 -19.07 6.54 7.97
N ARG A 66 -19.96 5.95 8.79
CA ARG A 66 -20.00 4.49 8.99
C ARG A 66 -20.32 3.75 7.68
N HIS A 67 -21.24 4.28 6.89
CA HIS A 67 -21.60 3.71 5.60
C HIS A 67 -20.39 3.73 4.64
N ASN A 68 -19.70 4.87 4.54
CA ASN A 68 -18.54 5.03 3.66
C ASN A 68 -17.31 4.22 4.12
N LEU A 69 -17.13 4.06 5.43
CA LEU A 69 -16.08 3.21 5.99
C LEU A 69 -16.33 1.75 5.67
N GLY A 70 -17.57 1.27 5.85
CA GLY A 70 -17.95 -0.11 5.56
C GLY A 70 -17.01 -1.14 6.20
N LEU A 71 -16.36 -1.95 5.37
CA LEU A 71 -15.39 -2.97 5.78
C LEU A 71 -13.92 -2.54 5.62
N LYS A 72 -13.68 -1.24 5.39
CA LYS A 72 -12.33 -0.69 5.26
C LYS A 72 -11.69 -0.49 6.62
N THR A 73 -10.39 -0.71 6.70
CA THR A 73 -9.61 -0.44 7.92
C THR A 73 -9.50 1.04 8.23
N ALA A 74 -9.57 1.90 7.22
CA ALA A 74 -9.54 3.35 7.36
C ALA A 74 -10.19 4.03 6.15
N MET A 75 -10.49 5.32 6.30
CA MET A 75 -10.90 6.23 5.24
C MET A 75 -10.49 7.66 5.58
N VAL A 76 -10.32 8.47 4.55
CA VAL A 76 -10.11 9.91 4.61
C VAL A 76 -11.36 10.68 4.20
N LEU A 77 -11.63 11.79 4.88
CA LEU A 77 -12.59 12.82 4.51
C LEU A 77 -11.84 14.13 4.31
N HIS A 78 -11.82 14.65 3.09
CA HIS A 78 -11.31 15.99 2.82
C HIS A 78 -12.46 17.01 3.02
N ILE A 79 -12.27 17.94 3.95
CA ILE A 79 -13.26 18.96 4.32
C ILE A 79 -12.90 20.34 3.74
N GLY A 80 -11.59 20.63 3.62
CA GLY A 80 -11.07 21.80 2.93
C GLY A 80 -11.30 23.15 3.63
N GLN A 81 -11.72 23.15 4.90
CA GLN A 81 -11.94 24.37 5.68
C GLN A 81 -10.69 24.71 6.49
N SER A 82 -10.46 25.99 6.78
CA SER A 82 -9.29 26.44 7.55
C SER A 82 -9.24 25.85 8.97
N GLU A 83 -10.41 25.65 9.58
CA GLU A 83 -10.56 25.11 10.94
C GLU A 83 -10.53 23.58 10.98
N LEU A 84 -10.75 22.92 9.83
CA LEU A 84 -10.67 21.48 9.65
C LEU A 84 -10.41 21.16 8.18
N PHE A 85 -9.18 20.77 7.87
CA PHE A 85 -8.80 20.42 6.51
C PHE A 85 -9.24 19.01 6.15
N GLY A 86 -9.15 18.07 7.09
CA GLY A 86 -9.62 16.71 6.87
C GLY A 86 -9.80 15.90 8.14
N MET A 87 -10.37 14.71 7.97
CA MET A 87 -10.59 13.75 9.03
C MET A 87 -10.22 12.35 8.54
N VAL A 88 -9.43 11.63 9.32
CA VAL A 88 -9.12 10.22 9.09
C VAL A 88 -9.91 9.39 10.09
N VAL A 89 -10.74 8.48 9.59
CA VAL A 89 -11.52 7.56 10.41
C VAL A 89 -10.99 6.15 10.22
N PHE A 90 -10.72 5.43 11.30
CA PHE A 90 -10.14 4.09 11.23
C PHE A 90 -10.84 3.08 12.14
N ASN A 91 -10.77 1.80 11.76
CA ASN A 91 -11.36 0.70 12.48
C ASN A 91 -10.27 -0.25 13.01
N GLN A 92 -9.97 -0.14 14.31
CA GLN A 92 -8.97 -0.99 14.98
C GLN A 92 -9.35 -2.48 14.93
N GLN A 93 -10.64 -2.80 14.95
CA GLN A 93 -11.13 -4.19 15.00
C GLN A 93 -11.00 -4.92 13.66
N GLN A 94 -10.74 -4.20 12.56
CA GLN A 94 -10.55 -4.76 11.23
C GLN A 94 -9.07 -4.89 10.82
N SER A 95 -8.14 -4.59 11.72
CA SER A 95 -6.71 -4.75 11.47
C SER A 95 -6.37 -6.23 11.22
N ARG A 96 -5.82 -6.54 10.04
CA ARG A 96 -5.41 -7.91 9.68
C ARG A 96 -4.00 -8.18 10.18
N GLU A 97 -3.80 -9.26 10.93
CA GLU A 97 -2.46 -9.64 11.42
C GLU A 97 -1.63 -10.43 10.39
N LYS A 98 -2.26 -10.87 9.30
CA LYS A 98 -1.59 -11.60 8.22
C LYS A 98 -2.27 -11.37 6.87
N SER A 99 -1.48 -11.49 5.81
CA SER A 99 -1.96 -11.67 4.44
C SER A 99 -1.73 -13.12 4.02
N VAL A 100 -2.65 -13.69 3.26
CA VAL A 100 -2.59 -15.08 2.79
C VAL A 100 -2.73 -15.09 1.28
N VAL A 101 -1.99 -15.96 0.60
CA VAL A 101 -2.10 -16.20 -0.84
C VAL A 101 -1.92 -17.68 -1.13
N MET A 102 -2.59 -18.19 -2.16
CA MET A 102 -2.37 -19.54 -2.67
C MET A 102 -1.62 -19.46 -4.00
N ILE A 103 -0.48 -20.13 -4.10
CA ILE A 103 0.34 -20.21 -5.31
C ILE A 103 0.67 -21.69 -5.53
N ASP A 104 0.30 -22.24 -6.68
CA ASP A 104 0.51 -23.66 -7.03
C ASP A 104 0.01 -24.63 -5.93
N SER A 105 -1.22 -24.40 -5.45
CA SER A 105 -1.84 -25.15 -4.35
C SER A 105 -1.13 -25.07 -2.99
N ILE A 106 -0.07 -24.28 -2.86
CA ILE A 106 0.62 -24.02 -1.60
C ILE A 106 0.09 -22.71 -1.02
N THR A 107 -0.31 -22.74 0.25
CA THR A 107 -0.72 -21.54 1.00
C THR A 107 0.48 -20.88 1.64
N TYR A 108 0.75 -19.64 1.26
CA TYR A 108 1.77 -18.79 1.85
C TYR A 108 1.13 -17.72 2.75
N GLN A 109 1.84 -17.34 3.81
CA GLN A 109 1.38 -16.32 4.76
C GLN A 109 2.47 -15.26 4.97
N LEU A 110 2.06 -14.00 4.97
CA LEU A 110 2.89 -12.87 5.33
C LEU A 110 2.38 -12.28 6.66
N PRO A 111 3.15 -12.35 7.76
CA PRO A 111 2.83 -11.63 8.99
C PRO A 111 2.78 -10.13 8.74
N LEU A 112 1.80 -9.45 9.34
CA LEU A 112 1.54 -8.05 9.15
C LEU A 112 1.62 -7.29 10.48
N LEU A 113 2.40 -6.23 10.47
CA LEU A 113 2.77 -5.45 11.64
C LEU A 113 2.23 -4.03 11.51
N GLN A 114 1.74 -3.46 12.61
CA GLN A 114 1.31 -2.05 12.71
C GLN A 114 0.27 -1.61 11.65
N GLN A 115 -0.62 -2.50 11.20
CA GLN A 115 -1.50 -2.23 10.06
C GLN A 115 -2.41 -1.02 10.24
N THR A 116 -2.99 -0.86 11.43
CA THR A 116 -3.79 0.32 11.75
C THR A 116 -3.02 1.62 11.51
N GLN A 117 -1.75 1.66 11.94
CA GLN A 117 -0.91 2.84 11.78
C GLN A 117 -0.54 3.08 10.32
N LEU A 118 -0.20 2.02 9.57
CA LEU A 118 0.07 2.12 8.14
C LEU A 118 -1.15 2.62 7.37
N SER A 119 -2.35 2.13 7.69
CA SER A 119 -3.59 2.61 7.09
C SER A 119 -3.83 4.09 7.43
N ILE A 120 -3.67 4.51 8.69
CA ILE A 120 -3.80 5.93 9.07
C ILE A 120 -2.82 6.81 8.30
N TRP A 121 -1.55 6.41 8.20
CA TRP A 121 -0.56 7.19 7.46
C TRP A 121 -0.84 7.23 5.97
N HIS A 122 -1.33 6.14 5.37
CA HIS A 122 -1.80 6.16 3.99
C HIS A 122 -2.94 7.18 3.79
N GLU A 123 -3.95 7.18 4.67
CA GLU A 123 -5.05 8.15 4.60
C GLU A 123 -4.58 9.61 4.80
N LEU A 124 -3.60 9.84 5.69
CA LEU A 124 -2.97 11.16 5.82
C LEU A 124 -2.20 11.56 4.55
N GLY A 125 -1.61 10.58 3.86
CA GLY A 125 -0.96 10.78 2.57
C GLY A 125 -1.91 11.36 1.53
N HIS A 126 -3.16 10.89 1.46
CA HIS A 126 -4.15 11.50 0.58
C HIS A 126 -4.37 12.99 0.87
N LEU A 127 -4.48 13.40 2.15
CA LEU A 127 -4.65 14.80 2.52
C LEU A 127 -3.42 15.64 2.14
N HIS A 128 -2.21 15.13 2.41
CA HIS A 128 -0.97 15.79 1.98
C HIS A 128 -0.92 15.95 0.45
N ASN A 129 -1.34 14.94 -0.30
CA ASN A 129 -1.32 15.01 -1.76
C ASN A 129 -2.34 16.04 -2.27
N ILE A 130 -3.55 16.07 -1.71
CA ILE A 130 -4.58 17.09 -2.04
C ILE A 130 -4.05 18.50 -1.78
N ASP A 131 -3.39 18.72 -0.64
CA ASP A 131 -2.80 20.01 -0.28
C ASP A 131 -1.75 20.50 -1.29
N LEU A 132 -1.02 19.56 -1.89
CA LEU A 132 0.05 19.83 -2.84
C LEU A 132 -0.40 19.93 -4.30
N GLN A 133 -1.68 19.64 -4.62
CA GLN A 133 -2.19 19.76 -5.99
C GLN A 133 -2.22 21.22 -6.44
N GLY A 134 -1.72 21.48 -7.65
CA GLY A 134 -1.63 22.81 -8.24
C GLY A 134 -0.44 23.64 -7.75
N SER A 135 0.39 23.10 -6.86
CA SER A 135 1.67 23.70 -6.45
C SER A 135 2.84 22.79 -6.80
N VAL A 136 2.99 21.68 -6.09
CA VAL A 136 4.05 20.69 -6.30
C VAL A 136 3.58 19.54 -7.18
N LEU A 137 2.35 19.07 -6.96
CA LEU A 137 1.71 18.03 -7.75
C LEU A 137 0.81 18.64 -8.83
N PRO A 138 0.51 17.90 -9.91
CA PRO A 138 -0.48 18.33 -10.89
C PRO A 138 -1.83 18.70 -10.26
N THR A 139 -2.52 19.66 -10.86
CA THR A 139 -3.86 20.10 -10.43
C THR A 139 -4.88 18.96 -10.39
N HIS A 140 -4.71 17.97 -11.26
CA HIS A 140 -5.56 16.79 -11.32
C HIS A 140 -4.67 15.53 -11.29
N LEU A 141 -5.02 14.62 -10.38
CA LEU A 141 -4.40 13.30 -10.26
C LEU A 141 -5.44 12.25 -10.66
N SER A 142 -5.00 11.16 -11.30
CA SER A 142 -5.87 10.01 -11.50
C SER A 142 -6.16 9.29 -10.18
N ALA A 143 -7.21 8.46 -10.14
CA ALA A 143 -7.49 7.63 -8.97
C ALA A 143 -6.28 6.76 -8.59
N TYR A 144 -5.61 6.16 -9.58
CA TYR A 144 -4.39 5.39 -9.36
C TYR A 144 -3.26 6.24 -8.76
N GLN A 145 -3.09 7.47 -9.23
CA GLN A 145 -2.09 8.40 -8.68
C GLN A 145 -2.38 8.76 -7.23
N HIS A 146 -3.63 9.00 -6.86
CA HIS A 146 -3.98 9.26 -5.46
C HIS A 146 -3.56 8.10 -4.54
N GLU A 147 -3.71 6.86 -4.98
CA GLU A 147 -3.37 5.66 -4.20
C GLU A 147 -1.86 5.47 -4.03
N TRP A 148 -1.07 5.48 -5.11
CA TRP A 148 0.36 5.26 -4.98
C TRP A 148 1.09 6.46 -4.36
N LEU A 149 0.62 7.69 -4.55
CA LEU A 149 1.15 8.86 -3.86
C LEU A 149 0.88 8.81 -2.34
N ALA A 150 -0.23 8.22 -1.91
CA ALA A 150 -0.49 8.01 -0.48
C ALA A 150 0.51 7.00 0.13
N ASP A 151 0.87 5.95 -0.60
CA ASP A 151 1.94 5.03 -0.19
C ASP A 151 3.35 5.67 -0.28
N MET A 152 3.55 6.65 -1.16
CA MET A 152 4.78 7.45 -1.21
C MET A 152 4.93 8.33 0.04
N TYR A 153 3.86 8.98 0.49
CA TYR A 153 3.86 9.67 1.79
C TYR A 153 4.12 8.70 2.94
N LEU A 154 3.47 7.53 2.93
CA LEU A 154 3.69 6.49 3.94
C LEU A 154 5.18 6.12 4.04
N TYR A 155 5.87 5.94 2.90
CA TYR A 155 7.30 5.67 2.91
C TYR A 155 8.09 6.85 3.48
N TRP A 156 7.90 8.08 2.99
CA TRP A 156 8.59 9.24 3.55
C TRP A 156 8.42 9.35 5.08
N ARG A 157 7.21 9.09 5.58
CA ARG A 157 6.90 9.11 7.02
C ARG A 157 7.62 7.99 7.77
N LEU A 158 7.63 6.78 7.22
CA LEU A 158 8.32 5.62 7.80
C LEU A 158 9.83 5.81 7.83
N ALA A 159 10.42 6.43 6.80
CA ALA A 159 11.85 6.70 6.75
C ALA A 159 12.33 7.61 7.90
N GLN A 160 11.43 8.39 8.52
CA GLN A 160 11.75 9.21 9.70
C GLN A 160 11.74 8.40 11.01
N LEU A 161 11.46 7.09 10.96
CA LEU A 161 11.40 6.21 12.12
C LEU A 161 12.50 5.16 12.06
N GLU A 162 13.01 4.77 13.22
CA GLU A 162 13.90 3.62 13.33
C GLU A 162 13.18 2.35 12.84
N ASN A 163 13.84 1.59 11.96
CA ASN A 163 13.31 0.36 11.34
C ASN A 163 12.10 0.55 10.40
N GLY A 164 11.82 1.77 9.95
CA GLY A 164 10.67 2.04 9.07
C GLY A 164 10.73 1.30 7.72
N GLU A 165 11.92 1.03 7.20
CA GLU A 165 12.12 0.37 5.90
C GLU A 165 11.47 -1.02 5.83
N GLN A 166 11.49 -1.80 6.91
CA GLN A 166 10.82 -3.10 6.96
C GLN A 166 9.31 -2.97 6.73
N LEU A 167 8.69 -1.92 7.27
CA LEU A 167 7.26 -1.68 7.10
C LEU A 167 6.92 -1.20 5.67
N VAL A 168 7.87 -0.56 4.98
CA VAL A 168 7.74 -0.18 3.57
C VAL A 168 7.77 -1.43 2.69
N TRP A 169 8.73 -2.32 2.91
CA TRP A 169 8.78 -3.63 2.25
C TRP A 169 7.51 -4.44 2.49
N GLN A 170 7.02 -4.45 3.73
CA GLN A 170 5.74 -5.07 4.06
C GLN A 170 4.58 -4.45 3.27
N GLN A 171 4.52 -3.13 3.11
CA GLN A 171 3.48 -2.48 2.31
C GLN A 171 3.57 -2.90 0.84
N LEU A 172 4.77 -2.90 0.25
CA LEU A 172 4.99 -3.40 -1.12
C LEU A 172 4.46 -4.82 -1.26
N HIS A 173 4.83 -5.71 -0.33
CA HIS A 173 4.36 -7.09 -0.36
C HIS A 173 2.84 -7.19 -0.24
N ARG A 174 2.21 -6.44 0.67
CA ARG A 174 0.75 -6.39 0.81
C ARG A 174 0.05 -5.97 -0.48
N ARG A 175 0.56 -4.95 -1.17
CA ARG A 175 -0.02 -4.46 -2.44
C ARG A 175 0.07 -5.51 -3.54
N ASN A 176 1.21 -6.22 -3.63
CA ASN A 176 1.36 -7.37 -4.53
C ASN A 176 0.37 -8.50 -4.18
N LEU A 177 0.26 -8.88 -2.91
CA LEU A 177 -0.65 -9.95 -2.49
C LEU A 177 -2.12 -9.59 -2.67
N ALA A 178 -2.49 -8.32 -2.45
CA ALA A 178 -3.85 -7.85 -2.71
C ALA A 178 -4.23 -7.99 -4.19
N LEU A 179 -3.31 -7.62 -5.09
CA LEU A 179 -3.51 -7.78 -6.53
C LEU A 179 -3.55 -9.27 -6.95
N ILE A 180 -2.67 -10.10 -6.41
CA ILE A 180 -2.64 -11.55 -6.71
C ILE A 180 -3.96 -12.21 -6.29
N ASN A 181 -4.47 -11.89 -5.10
CA ASN A 181 -5.72 -12.46 -4.59
C ASN A 181 -6.95 -11.97 -5.35
N HIS A 182 -6.97 -10.69 -5.75
CA HIS A 182 -8.09 -10.09 -6.49
C HIS A 182 -7.61 -9.04 -7.49
N ARG A 183 -7.87 -9.30 -8.78
CA ARG A 183 -7.50 -8.39 -9.89
C ARG A 183 -8.06 -6.97 -9.77
N ASP A 184 -9.21 -6.81 -9.12
CA ASP A 184 -9.88 -5.52 -8.98
C ASP A 184 -9.12 -4.55 -8.05
N ASN A 185 -8.11 -5.05 -7.32
CA ASN A 185 -7.19 -4.21 -6.54
C ASN A 185 -6.13 -3.50 -7.38
N ILE A 186 -6.15 -3.60 -8.71
CA ILE A 186 -5.14 -2.97 -9.59
C ILE A 186 -5.07 -1.45 -9.43
N GLY A 187 -6.21 -0.79 -9.16
CA GLY A 187 -6.24 0.65 -8.87
C GLY A 187 -5.51 1.04 -7.59
N HIS A 188 -5.27 0.09 -6.69
CA HIS A 188 -4.52 0.27 -5.45
C HIS A 188 -3.09 -0.29 -5.53
N TRP A 189 -2.63 -0.76 -6.69
CA TRP A 189 -1.35 -1.46 -6.83
C TRP A 189 -0.16 -0.50 -6.98
N SER A 190 0.35 -0.04 -5.84
CA SER A 190 1.47 0.91 -5.72
C SER A 190 2.86 0.25 -5.57
N ALA A 191 2.94 -1.08 -5.55
CA ALA A 191 4.20 -1.82 -5.38
C ALA A 191 5.32 -1.42 -6.36
N PRO A 192 5.04 -1.12 -7.65
CA PRO A 192 6.05 -0.65 -8.60
C PRO A 192 6.67 0.69 -8.20
N GLN A 193 5.85 1.64 -7.74
CA GLN A 193 6.32 2.94 -7.25
C GLN A 193 7.11 2.76 -5.95
N LEU A 194 6.60 1.94 -5.01
CA LEU A 194 7.33 1.62 -3.77
C LEU A 194 8.69 0.98 -4.06
N GLN A 195 8.78 0.04 -4.99
CA GLN A 195 10.05 -0.57 -5.38
C GLN A 195 11.02 0.45 -5.99
N ARG A 196 10.50 1.34 -6.85
CA ARG A 196 11.31 2.42 -7.43
C ARG A 196 11.81 3.38 -6.35
N LEU A 197 10.98 3.72 -5.38
CA LEU A 197 11.37 4.54 -4.23
C LEU A 197 12.46 3.86 -3.40
N LEU A 198 12.28 2.58 -3.06
CA LEU A 198 13.26 1.79 -2.28
C LEU A 198 14.63 1.76 -2.99
N ALA A 199 14.65 1.75 -4.32
CA ALA A 199 15.88 1.75 -5.11
C ALA A 199 16.56 3.13 -5.22
N LEU A 200 15.78 4.22 -5.27
CA LEU A 200 16.30 5.57 -5.58
C LEU A 200 16.43 6.50 -4.37
N PHE A 201 15.69 6.20 -3.31
CA PHE A 201 15.55 7.01 -2.11
C PHE A 201 15.71 6.10 -0.89
N PRO A 202 16.94 5.60 -0.62
CA PRO A 202 17.20 4.87 0.62
C PRO A 202 16.85 5.74 1.83
N SER A 203 16.59 5.10 2.96
CA SER A 203 16.05 5.74 4.17
C SER A 203 16.88 6.94 4.62
N GLU A 204 18.21 6.87 4.53
CA GLU A 204 19.13 7.98 4.87
C GLU A 204 18.93 9.19 3.97
N LYS A 205 18.72 8.97 2.67
CA LYS A 205 18.41 10.05 1.72
C LYS A 205 17.05 10.65 2.01
N MET A 206 16.04 9.84 2.35
CA MET A 206 14.71 10.34 2.71
C MET A 206 14.71 11.22 3.95
N GLN A 207 15.58 10.93 4.93
CA GLN A 207 15.73 11.74 6.15
C GLN A 207 16.34 13.12 5.89
N THR A 208 16.96 13.36 4.73
CA THR A 208 17.50 14.69 4.38
C THR A 208 16.42 15.68 3.97
N TYR A 209 15.21 15.21 3.62
CA TYR A 209 14.10 16.07 3.25
C TYR A 209 13.39 16.61 4.50
N THR A 210 13.34 17.93 4.61
CA THR A 210 12.73 18.62 5.75
C THR A 210 11.20 18.56 5.73
N SER A 211 10.60 18.34 4.56
CA SER A 211 9.15 18.23 4.39
C SER A 211 8.79 17.19 3.33
N TYR A 212 7.56 16.68 3.41
CA TYR A 212 7.00 15.82 2.38
C TYR A 212 6.92 16.53 1.02
N ALA A 213 6.60 17.84 1.01
CA ALA A 213 6.53 18.65 -0.20
C ALA A 213 7.87 18.66 -0.96
N GLN A 214 8.98 18.83 -0.24
CA GLN A 214 10.33 18.80 -0.81
C GLN A 214 10.65 17.41 -1.39
N PHE A 215 10.34 16.35 -0.64
CA PHE A 215 10.57 14.98 -1.10
C PHE A 215 9.75 14.65 -2.36
N VAL A 216 8.45 14.96 -2.36
CA VAL A 216 7.57 14.60 -3.48
C VAL A 216 7.91 15.39 -4.74
N ALA A 217 8.36 16.64 -4.62
CA ALA A 217 8.87 17.42 -5.75
C ALA A 217 10.02 16.70 -6.49
N ASP A 218 10.95 16.10 -5.74
CA ASP A 218 12.12 15.42 -6.30
C ASP A 218 11.80 14.00 -6.81
N ALA A 219 10.92 13.28 -6.10
CA ALA A 219 10.67 11.88 -6.37
C ALA A 219 9.51 11.63 -7.35
N TYR A 220 8.45 12.46 -7.36
CA TYR A 220 7.30 12.30 -8.24
C TYR A 220 7.67 12.17 -9.73
N PRO A 221 8.55 13.01 -10.30
CA PRO A 221 8.92 12.92 -11.73
C PRO A 221 9.67 11.62 -12.10
N GLN A 222 10.18 10.89 -11.11
CA GLN A 222 10.97 9.67 -11.30
C GLN A 222 10.13 8.38 -11.18
N MET A 223 8.85 8.52 -10.84
CA MET A 223 7.95 7.39 -10.62
C MET A 223 7.42 6.84 -11.95
N PRO A 224 7.33 5.51 -12.10
CA PRO A 224 6.60 4.94 -13.22
C PRO A 224 5.13 5.38 -13.11
N ASN A 225 4.61 5.96 -14.18
CA ASN A 225 3.20 6.33 -14.28
C ASN A 225 2.55 5.53 -15.40
N TRP A 226 1.37 5.00 -15.11
CA TRP A 226 0.65 4.08 -15.97
C TRP A 226 -0.77 4.56 -16.16
N ASN A 227 -1.24 4.48 -17.39
CA ASN A 227 -2.64 4.77 -17.72
C ASN A 227 -3.52 3.54 -17.44
N ASP A 228 -4.84 3.71 -17.58
CA ASP A 228 -5.80 2.63 -17.31
C ASP A 228 -5.62 1.40 -18.22
N SER A 229 -5.16 1.59 -19.46
CA SER A 229 -4.86 0.48 -20.38
C SER A 229 -3.66 -0.32 -19.87
N ASP A 230 -2.58 0.36 -19.47
CA ASP A 230 -1.38 -0.29 -18.92
C ASP A 230 -1.76 -1.12 -17.67
N LEU A 231 -2.58 -0.55 -16.78
CA LEU A 231 -3.06 -1.22 -15.57
C LEU A 231 -3.92 -2.46 -15.90
N ALA A 232 -4.81 -2.36 -16.89
CA ALA A 232 -5.63 -3.49 -17.33
C ALA A 232 -4.78 -4.64 -17.91
N GLU A 233 -3.70 -4.32 -18.63
CA GLU A 233 -2.73 -5.32 -19.10
C GLU A 233 -2.05 -6.04 -17.92
N PHE A 234 -1.59 -5.31 -16.91
CA PHE A 234 -1.01 -5.92 -15.71
C PHE A 234 -2.01 -6.78 -14.94
N ALA A 235 -3.25 -6.31 -14.75
CA ALA A 235 -4.29 -7.08 -14.09
C ALA A 235 -4.59 -8.40 -14.82
N SER A 236 -4.61 -8.36 -16.16
CA SER A 236 -4.82 -9.54 -17.00
C SER A 236 -3.66 -10.53 -16.89
N LEU A 237 -2.41 -10.03 -16.87
CA LEU A 237 -1.22 -10.85 -16.64
C LEU A 237 -1.24 -11.54 -15.27
N VAL A 238 -1.54 -10.79 -14.20
CA VAL A 238 -1.63 -11.37 -12.85
C VAL A 238 -2.75 -12.40 -12.79
N GLN A 239 -3.94 -12.10 -13.32
CA GLN A 239 -5.05 -13.06 -13.32
C GLN A 239 -4.66 -14.36 -14.03
N ARG A 240 -4.05 -14.29 -15.21
CA ARG A 240 -3.59 -15.49 -15.93
C ARG A 240 -2.52 -16.26 -15.16
N THR A 241 -1.62 -15.56 -14.47
CA THR A 241 -0.52 -16.22 -13.74
C THR A 241 -0.96 -16.87 -12.42
N PHE A 242 -2.01 -16.36 -11.75
CA PHE A 242 -2.36 -16.77 -10.39
C PHE A 242 -3.79 -17.32 -10.19
N ALA A 243 -4.74 -17.09 -11.11
CA ALA A 243 -6.16 -17.41 -10.86
C ALA A 243 -6.62 -18.78 -11.39
N ASP A 244 -6.01 -19.35 -12.44
CA ASP A 244 -6.45 -20.65 -13.00
C ASP A 244 -5.37 -21.33 -13.89
N PRO A 245 -5.03 -22.62 -13.68
CA PRO A 245 -4.20 -23.40 -14.60
C PRO A 245 -4.79 -23.58 -16.02
N LEU A 246 -6.08 -23.30 -16.24
CA LEU A 246 -6.73 -23.33 -17.57
C LEU A 246 -6.77 -21.97 -18.27
N ALA A 247 -6.06 -20.96 -17.75
CA ALA A 247 -6.09 -19.61 -18.30
C ALA A 247 -5.74 -19.59 -19.80
N MET A 248 -6.62 -18.95 -20.59
CA MET A 248 -6.44 -18.76 -22.03
C MET A 248 -5.04 -18.22 -22.35
N PRO A 249 -4.44 -18.65 -23.48
CA PRO A 249 -3.13 -18.16 -23.87
C PRO A 249 -3.14 -16.63 -23.94
N LEU A 250 -2.20 -16.00 -23.23
CA LEU A 250 -2.06 -14.55 -23.30
C LEU A 250 -1.79 -14.12 -24.74
N PRO A 251 -2.45 -13.06 -25.23
CA PRO A 251 -2.06 -12.42 -26.47
C PRO A 251 -0.55 -12.12 -26.48
N ARG A 252 0.09 -12.35 -27.63
CA ARG A 252 1.54 -12.13 -27.81
C ARG A 252 1.97 -10.69 -27.46
N TYR A 253 1.06 -9.73 -27.59
CA TYR A 253 1.34 -8.35 -27.22
C TYR A 253 1.40 -8.11 -25.72
N LEU A 254 1.10 -9.06 -24.83
CA LEU A 254 1.27 -8.85 -23.37
C LEU A 254 2.65 -9.28 -22.84
N PHE A 255 3.48 -9.92 -23.67
CA PHE A 255 4.79 -10.41 -23.25
C PHE A 255 5.76 -9.29 -22.86
N TRP A 256 5.68 -8.09 -23.46
CA TRP A 256 6.58 -6.98 -23.13
C TRP A 256 6.36 -6.40 -21.73
N ARG A 257 5.21 -6.67 -21.09
CA ARG A 257 4.92 -6.27 -19.71
C ARG A 257 5.47 -7.25 -18.66
N GLN A 258 5.76 -8.48 -19.07
CA GLN A 258 6.22 -9.52 -18.15
C GLN A 258 7.50 -9.14 -17.40
N PRO A 259 8.55 -8.55 -18.02
CA PRO A 259 9.77 -8.20 -17.29
C PRO A 259 9.51 -7.24 -16.12
N VAL A 260 8.63 -6.25 -16.32
CA VAL A 260 8.25 -5.30 -15.27
C VAL A 260 7.49 -6.02 -14.16
N LEU A 261 6.48 -6.83 -14.52
CA LEU A 261 5.70 -7.56 -13.53
C LEU A 261 6.57 -8.54 -12.73
N ILE A 262 7.45 -9.28 -13.39
CA ILE A 262 8.42 -10.18 -12.75
C ILE A 262 9.29 -9.40 -11.77
N SER A 263 9.86 -8.26 -12.19
CA SER A 263 10.70 -7.43 -11.34
C SER A 263 9.97 -6.95 -10.07
N VAL A 264 8.69 -6.56 -10.20
CA VAL A 264 7.87 -6.08 -9.07
C VAL A 264 7.42 -7.18 -8.14
N LEU A 265 7.10 -8.37 -8.66
CA LEU A 265 6.64 -9.49 -7.84
C LEU A 265 7.78 -10.25 -7.17
N THR A 266 8.97 -10.27 -7.77
CA THR A 266 10.12 -11.09 -7.30
C THR A 266 10.43 -10.88 -5.82
N PRO A 267 10.54 -9.65 -5.27
CA PRO A 267 10.79 -9.48 -3.83
C PRO A 267 9.72 -10.12 -2.96
N THR A 268 8.45 -10.00 -3.33
CA THR A 268 7.35 -10.63 -2.58
C THR A 268 7.42 -12.15 -2.65
N LEU A 269 7.66 -12.71 -3.83
CA LEU A 269 7.74 -14.16 -4.00
C LEU A 269 8.96 -14.71 -3.25
N ASN A 270 10.12 -14.05 -3.32
CA ASN A 270 11.31 -14.42 -2.56
C ASN A 270 11.01 -14.49 -1.05
N THR A 271 10.31 -13.49 -0.51
CA THR A 271 9.87 -13.47 0.90
C THR A 271 8.95 -14.65 1.25
N LEU A 272 8.10 -15.11 0.33
CA LEU A 272 7.13 -16.17 0.57
C LEU A 272 7.68 -17.59 0.36
N MET A 273 8.35 -17.84 -0.76
CA MET A 273 8.75 -19.19 -1.18
C MET A 273 10.27 -19.43 -1.23
N GLY A 274 11.07 -18.37 -1.02
CA GLY A 274 12.53 -18.39 -1.15
C GLY A 274 13.02 -18.15 -2.58
N GLU A 275 14.25 -17.65 -2.72
CA GLU A 275 14.80 -17.22 -4.02
C GLU A 275 14.87 -18.35 -5.06
N GLY A 276 15.29 -19.56 -4.65
CA GLY A 276 15.43 -20.70 -5.54
C GLY A 276 14.10 -21.12 -6.16
N HIS A 277 13.08 -21.31 -5.33
CA HIS A 277 11.73 -21.64 -5.80
C HIS A 277 11.12 -20.50 -6.61
N THR A 278 11.31 -19.25 -6.18
CA THR A 278 10.81 -18.08 -6.92
C THR A 278 11.36 -18.04 -8.34
N ARG A 279 12.67 -18.22 -8.51
CA ARG A 279 13.31 -18.22 -9.83
C ARG A 279 12.77 -19.32 -10.72
N GLN A 280 12.66 -20.54 -10.19
CA GLN A 280 12.14 -21.69 -10.95
C GLN A 280 10.67 -21.47 -11.34
N TRP A 281 9.84 -21.04 -10.39
CA TRP A 281 8.42 -20.82 -10.60
C TRP A 281 8.18 -19.69 -11.62
N LEU A 282 8.86 -18.55 -11.49
CA LEU A 282 8.76 -17.45 -12.46
C LEU A 282 9.17 -17.88 -13.88
N ALA A 283 10.24 -18.68 -14.00
CA ALA A 283 10.67 -19.21 -15.29
C ALA A 283 9.61 -20.13 -15.92
N GLN A 284 8.89 -20.92 -15.12
CA GLN A 284 7.80 -21.78 -15.58
C GLN A 284 6.56 -20.98 -16.02
N GLN A 285 6.18 -19.94 -15.27
CA GLN A 285 4.97 -19.16 -15.57
C GLN A 285 5.12 -18.18 -16.74
N PHE A 286 6.34 -17.69 -16.96
CA PHE A 286 6.65 -16.67 -17.97
C PHE A 286 7.57 -17.16 -19.08
N ALA A 287 7.79 -18.48 -19.21
CA ALA A 287 8.47 -19.05 -20.36
C ALA A 287 7.74 -18.66 -21.66
N THR A 288 8.52 -18.29 -22.67
CA THR A 288 7.96 -17.99 -24.00
C THR A 288 7.47 -19.27 -24.67
N PRO A 289 6.49 -19.21 -25.59
CA PRO A 289 5.98 -20.39 -26.29
C PRO A 289 7.04 -21.21 -27.04
N GLU A 290 8.19 -20.61 -27.36
CA GLU A 290 9.33 -21.30 -28.00
C GLU A 290 10.15 -22.15 -27.01
N GLN A 291 10.15 -21.80 -25.72
CA GLN A 291 10.87 -22.50 -24.65
C GLN A 291 10.08 -23.71 -24.09
N HIS A 292 8.75 -23.72 -24.26
CA HIS A 292 7.92 -24.86 -23.85
C HIS A 292 7.98 -26.05 -24.81
N LYS A 293 8.59 -25.91 -26.00
CA LYS A 293 8.77 -27.02 -26.97
C LYS A 293 10.05 -27.84 -26.74
N SER A 294 10.86 -27.47 -25.75
CA SER A 294 12.16 -28.08 -25.46
C SER A 294 12.29 -28.69 -24.06
N LEU A 295 11.15 -28.91 -23.37
CA LEU A 295 11.06 -29.68 -22.12
C LEU A 295 10.24 -30.95 -22.34
#